data_AF-A0A966Q0B8-F1
#
_entry.id   AF-A0A966Q0B8-F1
#
_cell.length_a   1.000
_cell.length_b   1.000
_cell.length_c   1.000
_cell.angle_alpha   90.00
_cell.angle_beta   90.00
_cell.angle_gamma   90.00
#
_symmetry.space_group_name_H-M   'P 1'
#
loop_
_entity.id
_entity.type
_entity.pdbx_description
1 polymer ?
#
loop_
_entity_poly.entity_id
_entity_poly.type
_entity_poly.pdbx_seq_one_letter_code
_entity_poly.pdbx_strand_id
1 'polypeptide(L)'
;GINASVTTITVTSTSAFPTSGRLDIDTELITYTSKNATQFLGCTRGANGTTAASHLTGATVTNATSWVDWGEEASTTNVTLAPGSWSLDNYGQILVATIKNGKTYTWDPSALARLTVRASVVTNAPTASVCSVVSDRDRHLFLFGTETTIGDPSTQDPMFIRFSNQEDINTWNPTVTNTAGTFRLDTGNEIIGAVQGKDYVLVLTDQAAYVIQYVGPPFTFSVRQVGTNCGCIGQHAMIYAQGAVFWMGFGGGFFAFDGTVKQIPSLVEDFVFTTTGDNLGINYDASQITYAYHNSLYNEVGFNYAQATSSQVDRNVVYNFVENTWAVGTLARTTYNDAGTFNLPYATQYNRTGTPTFPTINGVSNSYGSSKYWAQETGVNEVDANGNATAIASYIKSGDYDISEQGLGGDGQLIMRVKRFIPDFKSLEGNARITLYFRDYPANADSTPSTTPPLITGPFTITSSTTKVDTRVRGRQVSLKIENTAVDETWRYGTLRLDIEAGGRR
;
A
#
# COMPACT_ATOMS: atom_id res chain seq x y z
N GLY A 1 10.71 47.22 20.35
CA GLY A 1 11.60 46.94 19.21
C GLY A 1 12.96 46.59 19.76
N ILE A 2 13.79 45.92 18.95
CA ILE A 2 15.17 45.57 19.29
C ILE A 2 16.11 46.24 18.28
N ASN A 3 17.30 46.65 18.73
CA ASN A 3 18.36 47.16 17.84
C ASN A 3 19.27 46.00 17.38
N ALA A 4 20.21 46.25 16.46
CA ALA A 4 21.08 45.24 15.85
C ALA A 4 22.11 44.56 16.80
N SER A 5 22.18 44.93 18.08
CA SER A 5 23.15 44.37 19.04
C SER A 5 22.51 43.71 20.26
N VAL A 6 21.17 43.64 20.32
CA VAL A 6 20.47 42.97 21.42
C VAL A 6 20.74 41.47 21.42
N THR A 7 21.16 40.94 22.57
CA THR A 7 21.44 39.50 22.81
C THR A 7 20.34 38.78 23.62
N THR A 8 19.25 39.48 23.95
CA THR A 8 18.05 38.92 24.61
C THR A 8 16.79 39.47 23.96
N ILE A 9 15.98 38.59 23.37
CA ILE A 9 14.79 39.01 22.61
C ILE A 9 13.55 38.66 23.41
N THR A 10 12.78 39.67 23.81
CA THR A 10 11.51 39.50 24.52
C THR A 10 10.37 39.35 23.53
N VAL A 11 9.54 38.33 23.72
CA VAL A 11 8.35 37.98 22.92
C VAL A 11 7.16 37.68 23.82
N THR A 12 5.95 37.62 23.24
CA THR A 12 4.73 37.30 23.99
C THR A 12 4.73 35.87 24.53
N SER A 13 5.28 34.90 23.78
CA SER A 13 5.46 33.52 24.23
C SER A 13 6.55 32.83 23.42
N THR A 14 7.31 31.94 24.06
CA THR A 14 8.31 31.08 23.41
C THR A 14 7.86 29.61 23.31
N SER A 15 6.61 29.30 23.65
CA SER A 15 6.09 27.92 23.78
C SER A 15 6.23 27.08 22.50
N ALA A 16 6.06 27.69 21.33
CA ALA A 16 6.17 27.03 20.01
C ALA A 16 7.62 26.82 19.50
N PHE A 17 8.63 27.19 20.30
CA PHE A 17 10.04 27.15 19.92
C PHE A 17 10.81 26.14 20.78
N PRO A 18 11.84 25.45 20.24
CA PRO A 18 12.70 24.55 21.01
C PRO A 18 13.53 25.29 22.07
N THR A 19 14.21 24.55 22.96
CA THR A 19 15.00 25.13 24.06
C THR A 19 16.16 25.99 23.57
N SER A 20 16.76 25.62 22.43
CA SER A 20 17.75 26.37 21.67
C SER A 20 17.43 26.21 20.19
N GLY A 21 17.81 27.17 19.34
CA GLY A 21 17.49 27.07 17.92
C GLY A 21 17.74 28.36 17.14
N ARG A 22 16.97 28.54 16.07
CA ARG A 22 17.07 29.69 15.16
C ARG A 22 15.71 30.38 14.99
N LEU A 23 15.75 31.69 14.89
CA LEU A 23 14.62 32.58 14.64
C LEU A 23 14.82 33.28 13.30
N ASP A 24 13.72 33.58 12.62
CA ASP A 24 13.67 34.53 11.51
C ASP A 24 12.78 35.72 11.91
N ILE A 25 13.30 36.94 11.69
CA ILE A 25 12.59 38.21 11.90
C ILE A 25 12.94 39.14 10.74
N ASP A 26 11.93 39.53 9.93
CA ASP A 26 12.06 40.51 8.84
C ASP A 26 13.31 40.31 7.95
N THR A 27 13.69 39.05 7.65
CA THR A 27 14.87 38.59 6.87
C THR A 27 16.21 38.44 7.62
N GLU A 28 16.25 38.69 8.93
CA GLU A 28 17.41 38.38 9.76
C GLU A 28 17.25 37.01 10.43
N LEU A 29 18.26 36.15 10.27
CA LEU A 29 18.39 34.92 11.03
C LEU A 29 19.14 35.16 12.34
N ILE A 30 18.58 34.68 13.44
CA ILE A 30 19.11 34.87 14.80
C ILE A 30 19.18 33.51 15.49
N THR A 31 20.34 33.09 15.97
CA THR A 31 20.45 31.87 16.79
C THR A 31 20.31 32.21 18.27
N TYR A 32 19.74 31.32 19.08
CA TYR A 32 19.62 31.46 20.53
C TYR A 32 19.98 30.15 21.24
N THR A 33 20.59 30.26 22.42
CA THR A 33 21.12 29.09 23.15
C THR A 33 20.22 28.62 24.28
N SER A 34 19.29 29.47 24.73
CA SER A 34 18.29 29.11 25.73
C SER A 34 17.05 30.01 25.63
N LYS A 35 15.95 29.61 26.28
CA LYS A 35 14.73 30.43 26.39
C LYS A 35 14.09 30.30 27.77
N ASN A 36 13.30 31.30 28.14
CA ASN A 36 12.28 31.22 29.18
C ASN A 36 10.90 31.48 28.57
N ALA A 37 9.84 31.57 29.38
CA ALA A 37 8.46 31.69 28.88
C ALA A 37 8.22 32.86 27.90
N THR A 38 8.97 33.96 28.01
CA THR A 38 8.76 35.20 27.24
C THR A 38 10.04 35.76 26.63
N GLN A 39 11.18 35.06 26.71
CA GLN A 39 12.45 35.56 26.20
C GLN A 39 13.30 34.47 25.56
N PHE A 40 13.96 34.81 24.46
CA PHE A 40 15.10 34.09 23.92
C PHE A 40 16.39 34.71 24.47
N LEU A 41 17.31 33.86 24.92
CA LEU A 41 18.54 34.23 25.62
C LEU A 41 19.76 33.74 24.83
N GLY A 42 20.87 34.46 24.98
CA GLY A 42 22.11 34.16 24.27
C GLY A 42 21.95 34.28 22.76
N CYS A 43 21.22 35.31 22.31
CA CYS A 43 20.94 35.52 20.91
C CYS A 43 22.19 36.03 20.16
N THR A 44 22.57 35.36 19.09
CA THR A 44 23.59 35.81 18.13
C THR A 44 22.89 36.36 16.89
N ARG A 45 23.16 37.63 16.59
CA ARG A 45 22.52 38.41 15.51
C ARG A 45 23.23 38.21 14.18
N GLY A 46 22.50 38.41 13.07
CA GLY A 46 23.05 38.26 11.72
C GLY A 46 23.68 36.89 11.47
N ALA A 47 23.04 35.82 11.95
CA ALA A 47 23.52 34.47 11.76
C ALA A 47 23.40 34.06 10.28
N ASN A 48 24.18 33.06 9.89
CA ASN A 48 24.05 32.37 8.60
C ASN A 48 24.09 33.31 7.38
N GLY A 49 24.96 34.33 7.42
CA GLY A 49 25.17 35.26 6.31
C GLY A 49 24.12 36.37 6.20
N THR A 50 23.16 36.44 7.12
CA THR A 50 22.21 37.56 7.21
C THR A 50 22.83 38.79 7.89
N THR A 51 22.26 39.98 7.67
CA THR A 51 22.76 41.23 8.28
C THR A 51 21.95 41.55 9.54
N ALA A 52 22.64 41.81 10.66
CA ALA A 52 21.98 42.22 11.89
C ALA A 52 21.21 43.56 11.71
N ALA A 53 19.91 43.57 11.98
CA ALA A 53 19.03 44.69 11.71
C ALA A 53 18.28 45.19 12.97
N SER A 54 17.60 46.33 12.85
CA SER A 54 16.69 46.81 13.91
C SER A 54 15.27 46.36 13.59
N HIS A 55 14.56 45.80 14.58
CA HIS A 55 13.22 45.26 14.40
C HIS A 55 12.19 46.03 15.25
N LEU A 56 11.02 46.29 14.67
CA LEU A 56 9.96 47.05 15.33
C LEU A 56 9.30 46.25 16.47
N THR A 57 8.60 46.94 17.38
CA THR A 57 7.73 46.24 18.34
C THR A 57 6.59 45.57 17.58
N GLY A 58 6.35 44.28 17.82
CA GLY A 58 5.28 43.52 17.16
C GLY A 58 5.69 42.83 15.86
N ALA A 59 6.98 42.86 15.48
CA ALA A 59 7.49 42.06 14.37
C ALA A 59 7.26 40.56 14.61
N THR A 60 6.93 39.83 13.54
CA THR A 60 6.67 38.39 13.59
C THR A 60 7.99 37.65 13.80
N VAL A 61 8.01 36.73 14.75
CA VAL A 61 9.15 35.83 15.00
C VAL A 61 8.76 34.44 14.52
N THR A 62 9.51 33.91 13.55
CA THR A 62 9.29 32.57 12.97
C THR A 62 10.35 31.60 13.46
N ASN A 63 9.97 30.35 13.76
CA ASN A 63 10.92 29.30 14.11
C ASN A 63 11.62 28.80 12.84
N ALA A 64 12.90 29.11 12.70
CA ALA A 64 13.75 28.74 11.57
C ALA A 64 14.74 27.60 11.90
N THR A 65 14.52 26.88 13.01
CA THR A 65 15.49 25.89 13.52
C THR A 65 15.73 24.73 12.54
N SER A 66 14.74 24.40 11.69
CA SER A 66 14.84 23.31 10.71
C SER A 66 15.16 23.79 9.28
N TRP A 67 15.46 25.08 9.09
CA TRP A 67 15.84 25.60 7.78
C TRP A 67 17.29 25.21 7.49
N VAL A 68 17.56 24.77 6.26
CA VAL A 68 18.88 24.35 5.81
C VAL A 68 19.37 25.36 4.77
N ASP A 69 20.51 25.99 5.05
CA ASP A 69 21.13 26.95 4.14
C ASP A 69 22.11 26.26 3.19
N TRP A 70 22.45 26.94 2.09
CA TRP A 70 23.43 26.46 1.14
C TRP A 70 24.81 26.33 1.79
N GLY A 71 25.31 25.09 1.93
CA GLY A 71 26.64 24.80 2.50
C GLY A 71 26.64 24.35 3.98
N GLU A 72 25.49 24.18 4.63
CA GLU A 72 25.41 23.50 5.94
C GLU A 72 25.19 21.99 5.78
N GLU A 73 25.85 21.18 6.61
CA GLU A 73 25.54 19.74 6.73
C GLU A 73 24.14 19.57 7.35
N ALA A 74 23.22 18.93 6.62
CA ALA A 74 21.88 18.64 7.11
C ALA A 74 21.94 17.69 8.33
N SER A 75 21.32 18.06 9.45
CA SER A 75 21.27 17.26 10.68
C SER A 75 20.33 16.04 10.61
N THR A 76 19.65 15.85 9.48
CA THR A 76 18.93 14.63 9.15
C THR A 76 19.67 13.94 8.02
N THR A 77 20.45 12.92 8.35
CA THR A 77 20.74 11.90 7.36
C THR A 77 19.40 11.24 7.09
N ASN A 78 18.74 11.60 5.98
CA ASN A 78 17.64 10.80 5.43
C ASN A 78 18.26 9.49 4.90
N VAL A 79 18.78 8.66 5.80
CA VAL A 79 19.05 7.26 5.48
C VAL A 79 17.68 6.61 5.50
N THR A 80 17.02 6.62 4.35
CA THR A 80 15.89 5.74 4.11
C THR A 80 16.44 4.32 4.11
N LEU A 81 16.34 3.65 5.26
CA LEU A 81 16.66 2.24 5.36
C LEU A 81 15.55 1.47 4.63
N ALA A 82 15.89 0.90 3.49
CA ALA A 82 14.98 0.00 2.79
C ALA A 82 14.62 -1.19 3.71
N PRO A 83 13.34 -1.59 3.77
CA PRO A 83 12.97 -2.79 4.49
C PRO A 83 13.70 -4.01 3.92
N GLY A 84 14.08 -4.94 4.80
CA GLY A 84 14.64 -6.23 4.39
C GLY A 84 13.60 -7.01 3.60
N SER A 85 13.87 -7.25 2.32
CA SER A 85 12.98 -7.93 1.39
C SER A 85 13.69 -9.16 0.79
N TRP A 86 12.91 -10.17 0.42
CA TRP A 86 13.41 -11.42 -0.13
C TRP A 86 12.63 -11.78 -1.38
N SER A 87 13.30 -12.10 -2.48
CA SER A 87 12.67 -12.82 -3.59
C SER A 87 12.88 -14.31 -3.41
N LEU A 88 11.81 -15.08 -3.55
CA LEU A 88 11.80 -16.54 -3.42
C LEU A 88 11.26 -17.13 -4.71
N ASP A 89 11.96 -18.13 -5.24
CA ASP A 89 11.53 -18.85 -6.44
C ASP A 89 12.06 -20.30 -6.41
N ASN A 90 11.45 -21.19 -7.19
CA ASN A 90 11.82 -22.60 -7.24
C ASN A 90 12.68 -22.91 -8.47
N TYR A 91 13.90 -23.37 -8.23
CA TYR A 91 14.75 -23.99 -9.24
C TYR A 91 14.51 -25.49 -9.29
N GLY A 92 13.42 -25.88 -9.97
CA GLY A 92 12.89 -27.25 -9.87
C GLY A 92 12.35 -27.50 -8.46
N GLN A 93 13.00 -28.37 -7.69
CA GLN A 93 12.64 -28.63 -6.28
C GLN A 93 13.44 -27.79 -5.28
N ILE A 94 14.52 -27.14 -5.71
CA ILE A 94 15.39 -26.36 -4.83
C ILE A 94 14.83 -24.95 -4.70
N LEU A 95 14.64 -24.47 -3.47
CA LEU A 95 14.28 -23.08 -3.23
C LEU A 95 15.50 -22.19 -3.49
N VAL A 96 15.34 -21.17 -4.31
CA VAL A 96 16.28 -20.06 -4.47
C VAL A 96 15.72 -18.85 -3.75
N ALA A 97 16.55 -18.22 -2.92
CA ALA A 97 16.17 -17.07 -2.12
C ALA A 97 17.23 -15.97 -2.18
N THR A 98 16.85 -14.79 -2.67
CA THR A 98 17.77 -13.63 -2.79
C THR A 98 17.32 -12.53 -1.85
N ILE A 99 18.24 -12.06 -1.03
CA ILE A 99 18.04 -10.90 -0.16
C ILE A 99 18.18 -9.64 -1.03
N LYS A 100 17.25 -8.69 -0.90
CA LYS A 100 17.35 -7.40 -1.60
C LYS A 100 18.66 -6.70 -1.25
N ASN A 101 19.42 -6.33 -2.28
CA ASN A 101 20.79 -5.78 -2.20
C ASN A 101 21.76 -6.72 -1.48
N GLY A 102 21.59 -8.03 -1.63
CA GLY A 102 22.39 -9.04 -0.95
C GLY A 102 22.61 -10.30 -1.78
N LYS A 103 23.06 -11.35 -1.08
CA LYS A 103 23.44 -12.62 -1.69
C LYS A 103 22.23 -13.49 -2.00
N THR A 104 22.44 -14.42 -2.92
CA THR A 104 21.48 -15.48 -3.27
C THR A 104 21.83 -16.79 -2.56
N TYR A 105 20.81 -17.45 -2.02
CA TYR A 105 20.91 -18.69 -1.26
C TYR A 105 20.05 -19.79 -1.91
N THR A 106 20.40 -21.03 -1.62
CA THR A 106 19.66 -22.23 -2.01
C THR A 106 19.30 -23.05 -0.78
N TRP A 107 18.11 -23.64 -0.80
CA TRP A 107 17.66 -24.56 0.21
C TRP A 107 16.99 -25.77 -0.43
N ASP A 108 17.45 -26.97 -0.04
CA ASP A 108 16.95 -28.23 -0.57
C ASP A 108 15.90 -28.85 0.37
N PRO A 109 14.61 -28.89 -0.03
CA PRO A 109 13.57 -29.54 0.76
C PRO A 109 13.72 -31.06 0.83
N SER A 110 14.49 -31.69 -0.07
CA SER A 110 14.66 -33.14 -0.08
C SER A 110 15.69 -33.65 0.94
N ALA A 111 16.51 -32.75 1.51
CA ALA A 111 17.51 -33.09 2.51
C ALA A 111 16.90 -33.73 3.77
N LEU A 112 17.57 -34.75 4.32
CA LEU A 112 17.12 -35.51 5.50
C LEU A 112 16.83 -34.63 6.73
N ALA A 113 17.60 -33.54 6.89
CA ALA A 113 17.52 -32.64 8.04
C ALA A 113 17.12 -31.20 7.63
N ARG A 114 16.26 -31.06 6.60
CA ARG A 114 15.90 -29.80 5.93
C ARG A 114 15.52 -28.62 6.84
N LEU A 115 14.92 -28.87 8.01
CA LEU A 115 14.50 -27.82 8.95
C LEU A 115 15.63 -27.33 9.88
N THR A 116 16.75 -28.04 9.90
CA THR A 116 17.93 -27.72 10.75
C THR A 116 19.15 -27.35 9.93
N VAL A 117 19.25 -27.84 8.69
CA VAL A 117 20.26 -27.43 7.72
C VAL A 117 19.89 -26.07 7.18
N ARG A 118 20.77 -25.08 7.37
CA ARG A 118 20.59 -23.72 6.86
C ARG A 118 20.77 -23.69 5.34
N ALA A 119 20.13 -22.72 4.70
CA ALA A 119 20.37 -22.43 3.29
C ALA A 119 21.84 -22.10 3.01
N SER A 120 22.35 -22.55 1.86
CA SER A 120 23.73 -22.33 1.40
C SER A 120 23.78 -21.21 0.37
N VAL A 121 24.82 -20.37 0.40
CA VAL A 121 25.05 -19.36 -0.64
C VAL A 121 25.28 -20.04 -1.99
N VAL A 122 24.70 -19.50 -3.07
CA VAL A 122 24.97 -19.96 -4.44
C VAL A 122 26.42 -19.62 -4.81
N THR A 123 27.17 -20.61 -5.26
CA THR A 123 28.62 -20.44 -5.49
C THR A 123 28.84 -19.59 -6.74
N ASN A 124 29.80 -18.68 -6.69
CA ASN A 124 30.14 -17.74 -7.77
C ASN A 124 29.01 -16.84 -8.27
N ALA A 125 27.86 -16.81 -7.59
CA ALA A 125 26.81 -15.83 -7.87
C ALA A 125 27.26 -14.43 -7.42
N PRO A 126 26.77 -13.36 -8.08
CA PRO A 126 26.85 -12.00 -7.57
C PRO A 126 26.47 -11.90 -6.09
N THR A 127 27.17 -11.01 -5.38
CA THR A 127 27.02 -10.88 -3.91
C THR A 127 26.06 -9.78 -3.47
N ALA A 128 25.64 -8.93 -4.39
CA ALA A 128 24.60 -7.92 -4.23
C ALA A 128 23.68 -7.89 -5.46
N SER A 129 22.42 -8.26 -5.25
CA SER A 129 21.35 -8.21 -6.26
C SER A 129 20.04 -7.77 -5.62
N VAL A 130 19.17 -7.08 -6.38
CA VAL A 130 17.86 -6.63 -5.88
C VAL A 130 16.89 -7.79 -5.73
N CYS A 131 16.80 -8.66 -6.74
CA CYS A 131 15.92 -9.83 -6.72
C CYS A 131 16.38 -10.89 -7.72
N SER A 132 15.73 -12.04 -7.66
CA SER A 132 15.96 -13.20 -8.53
C SER A 132 14.66 -13.76 -9.09
N VAL A 133 14.70 -14.26 -10.32
CA VAL A 133 13.62 -15.05 -10.94
C VAL A 133 14.24 -16.20 -11.71
N VAL A 134 13.63 -17.38 -11.63
CA VAL A 134 14.01 -18.56 -12.41
C VAL A 134 13.21 -18.57 -13.70
N SER A 135 13.89 -18.74 -14.83
CA SER A 135 13.23 -18.98 -16.12
C SER A 135 12.65 -20.40 -16.16
N ASP A 136 11.35 -20.52 -16.40
CA ASP A 136 10.65 -21.81 -16.44
C ASP A 136 11.05 -22.68 -17.64
N ARG A 137 11.32 -22.04 -18.79
CA ARG A 137 11.50 -22.72 -20.07
C ARG A 137 12.87 -23.37 -20.19
N ASP A 138 13.91 -22.66 -19.79
CA ASP A 138 15.31 -23.03 -20.00
C ASP A 138 16.13 -23.13 -18.71
N ARG A 139 15.54 -22.82 -17.55
CA ARG A 139 16.14 -23.02 -16.21
C ARG A 139 17.47 -22.27 -16.04
N HIS A 140 17.49 -21.03 -16.49
CA HIS A 140 18.47 -20.02 -16.08
C HIS A 140 17.96 -19.30 -14.83
N LEU A 141 18.89 -18.92 -13.95
CA LEU A 141 18.59 -18.05 -12.82
C LEU A 141 18.95 -16.61 -13.20
N PHE A 142 17.97 -15.70 -13.19
CA PHE A 142 18.19 -14.28 -13.36
C PHE A 142 18.46 -13.60 -12.02
N LEU A 143 19.37 -12.63 -12.04
CA LEU A 143 19.60 -11.65 -10.98
C LEU A 143 19.46 -10.26 -11.57
N PHE A 144 18.63 -9.44 -10.91
CA PHE A 144 18.29 -8.09 -11.32
C PHE A 144 18.92 -7.06 -10.39
N GLY A 145 19.27 -5.89 -10.92
CA GLY A 145 19.93 -4.81 -10.18
C GLY A 145 21.23 -5.30 -9.52
N THR A 146 22.09 -5.93 -10.31
CA THR A 146 23.23 -6.72 -9.81
C THR A 146 24.59 -6.12 -10.15
N GLU A 147 25.63 -6.65 -9.52
CA GLU A 147 27.04 -6.30 -9.76
C GLU A 147 27.47 -6.46 -11.24
N THR A 148 28.19 -5.45 -11.74
CA THR A 148 28.90 -5.54 -13.02
C THR A 148 30.15 -6.41 -12.91
N THR A 149 30.80 -6.44 -11.74
CA THR A 149 31.91 -7.34 -11.40
C THR A 149 31.49 -8.29 -10.28
N ILE A 150 31.42 -9.59 -10.58
CA ILE A 150 30.95 -10.61 -9.62
C ILE A 150 31.83 -10.62 -8.38
N GLY A 151 31.20 -10.51 -7.20
CA GLY A 151 31.87 -10.58 -5.90
C GLY A 151 32.34 -9.22 -5.37
N ASP A 152 32.07 -8.13 -6.10
CA ASP A 152 32.32 -6.76 -5.65
C ASP A 152 31.01 -5.97 -5.54
N PRO A 153 30.42 -5.88 -4.32
CA PRO A 153 29.19 -5.13 -4.07
C PRO A 153 29.26 -3.66 -4.44
N SER A 154 30.45 -3.04 -4.49
CA SER A 154 30.60 -1.63 -4.87
C SER A 154 30.30 -1.39 -6.35
N THR A 155 30.23 -2.45 -7.16
CA THR A 155 29.95 -2.41 -8.59
C THR A 155 28.48 -2.71 -8.93
N GLN A 156 27.60 -2.74 -7.93
CA GLN A 156 26.16 -2.93 -8.11
C GLN A 156 25.59 -1.80 -8.97
N ASP A 157 25.09 -2.13 -10.16
CA ASP A 157 24.33 -1.23 -11.01
C ASP A 157 22.84 -1.63 -10.90
N PRO A 158 21.97 -0.76 -10.35
CA PRO A 158 20.55 -1.04 -10.17
C PRO A 158 19.79 -1.37 -11.47
N MET A 159 20.36 -1.06 -12.64
CA MET A 159 19.77 -1.32 -13.96
C MET A 159 20.42 -2.50 -14.69
N PHE A 160 21.35 -3.21 -14.05
CA PHE A 160 22.08 -4.32 -14.63
C PHE A 160 21.44 -5.67 -14.29
N ILE A 161 21.35 -6.54 -15.30
CA ILE A 161 20.76 -7.87 -15.21
C ILE A 161 21.83 -8.89 -15.59
N ARG A 162 21.91 -9.98 -14.85
CA ARG A 162 22.77 -11.12 -15.17
C ARG A 162 21.98 -12.41 -15.08
N PHE A 163 22.31 -13.39 -15.92
CA PHE A 163 21.71 -14.71 -15.87
C PHE A 163 22.78 -15.79 -15.88
N SER A 164 22.53 -16.85 -15.11
CA SER A 164 23.43 -18.00 -14.98
C SER A 164 23.56 -18.77 -16.28
N ASN A 165 24.42 -19.78 -16.31
CA ASN A 165 24.42 -20.77 -17.37
C ASN A 165 23.13 -21.61 -17.33
N GLN A 166 22.75 -22.19 -18.47
CA GLN A 166 21.62 -23.09 -18.57
C GLN A 166 21.85 -24.30 -17.64
N GLU A 167 20.83 -24.66 -16.86
CA GLU A 167 20.87 -25.83 -15.95
C GLU A 167 22.00 -25.79 -14.89
N ASP A 168 22.68 -24.65 -14.72
CA ASP A 168 23.77 -24.46 -13.75
C ASP A 168 23.76 -23.05 -13.16
N ILE A 169 23.34 -22.98 -11.89
CA ILE A 169 23.26 -21.75 -11.10
C ILE A 169 24.61 -21.30 -10.52
N ASN A 170 25.71 -22.03 -10.75
CA ASN A 170 27.03 -21.67 -10.22
C ASN A 170 27.97 -21.05 -11.26
N THR A 171 27.52 -20.92 -12.51
CA THR A 171 28.30 -20.33 -13.60
C THR A 171 27.65 -19.05 -14.09
N TRP A 172 28.29 -17.91 -13.86
CA TRP A 172 27.75 -16.57 -14.13
C TRP A 172 28.62 -15.73 -15.08
N ASN A 173 29.87 -16.13 -15.26
CA ASN A 173 30.79 -15.44 -16.14
C ASN A 173 30.54 -15.87 -17.59
N PRO A 174 30.17 -14.95 -18.50
CA PRO A 174 29.94 -15.29 -19.90
C PRO A 174 31.20 -15.83 -20.56
N THR A 175 31.08 -16.94 -21.27
CA THR A 175 32.15 -17.50 -22.12
C THR A 175 31.56 -17.97 -23.44
N VAL A 176 32.40 -18.20 -24.45
CA VAL A 176 31.95 -18.75 -25.75
C VAL A 176 31.37 -20.17 -25.66
N THR A 177 31.52 -20.84 -24.53
CA THR A 177 31.08 -22.23 -24.31
C THR A 177 29.87 -22.38 -23.39
N ASN A 178 29.37 -21.26 -22.84
CA ASN A 178 28.23 -21.27 -21.94
C ASN A 178 27.16 -20.30 -22.44
N THR A 179 26.00 -20.34 -21.81
CA THR A 179 24.88 -19.44 -22.13
C THR A 179 24.69 -18.36 -21.06
N ALA A 180 25.67 -18.16 -20.18
CA ALA A 180 25.60 -17.10 -19.18
C ALA A 180 25.75 -15.74 -19.88
N GLY A 181 25.06 -14.72 -19.37
CA GLY A 181 25.04 -13.43 -20.04
C GLY A 181 24.57 -12.29 -19.16
N THR A 182 24.53 -11.11 -19.76
CA THR A 182 24.23 -9.85 -19.08
C THR A 182 23.43 -8.92 -19.99
N PHE A 183 22.58 -8.09 -19.39
CA PHE A 183 21.94 -6.96 -20.04
C PHE A 183 22.00 -5.74 -19.12
N ARG A 184 21.87 -4.56 -19.71
CA ARG A 184 21.63 -3.32 -18.97
C ARG A 184 20.37 -2.69 -19.54
N LEU A 185 19.46 -2.28 -18.66
CA LEU A 185 18.24 -1.57 -19.06
C LEU A 185 18.54 -0.07 -19.20
N ASP A 186 17.82 0.61 -20.09
CA ASP A 186 18.10 2.00 -20.44
C ASP A 186 17.20 3.02 -19.73
N THR A 187 15.95 2.67 -19.42
CA THR A 187 14.94 3.60 -18.85
C THR A 187 14.61 3.28 -17.41
N GLY A 188 14.80 4.27 -16.54
CA GLY A 188 14.61 4.18 -15.10
C GLY A 188 15.91 4.39 -14.33
N ASN A 189 15.82 4.45 -13.01
CA ASN A 189 16.97 4.57 -12.11
C ASN A 189 17.30 3.24 -11.44
N GLU A 190 16.30 2.40 -11.18
CA GLU A 190 16.47 1.09 -10.56
C GLU A 190 15.43 0.07 -11.05
N ILE A 191 15.82 -1.20 -11.08
CA ILE A 191 14.89 -2.32 -11.23
C ILE A 191 14.20 -2.56 -9.88
N ILE A 192 12.88 -2.49 -9.87
CA ILE A 192 12.07 -2.68 -8.66
C ILE A 192 11.80 -4.17 -8.41
N GLY A 193 11.50 -4.92 -9.46
CA GLY A 193 11.22 -6.34 -9.37
C GLY A 193 10.96 -6.97 -10.73
N ALA A 194 10.78 -8.29 -10.73
CA ALA A 194 10.45 -9.05 -11.91
C ALA A 194 9.48 -10.18 -11.55
N VAL A 195 8.66 -10.59 -12.52
CA VAL A 195 7.70 -11.68 -12.36
C VAL A 195 7.67 -12.54 -13.61
N GLN A 196 7.60 -13.85 -13.41
CA GLN A 196 7.43 -14.83 -14.47
C GLN A 196 6.00 -14.74 -15.02
N GLY A 197 5.88 -14.42 -16.31
CA GLY A 197 4.64 -14.53 -17.08
C GLY A 197 4.51 -15.92 -17.71
N LYS A 198 3.73 -16.04 -18.78
CA LYS A 198 3.52 -17.33 -19.48
C LYS A 198 4.77 -17.81 -20.24
N ASP A 199 5.36 -16.91 -21.02
CA ASP A 199 6.46 -17.20 -21.96
C ASP A 199 7.49 -16.06 -21.97
N TYR A 200 7.46 -15.23 -20.92
CA TYR A 200 8.31 -14.07 -20.74
C TYR A 200 8.53 -13.78 -19.26
N VAL A 201 9.61 -13.09 -18.94
CA VAL A 201 9.79 -12.42 -17.65
C VAL A 201 9.42 -10.95 -17.83
N LEU A 202 8.46 -10.45 -17.07
CA LEU A 202 8.20 -9.01 -16.99
C LEU A 202 9.12 -8.40 -15.93
N VAL A 203 9.89 -7.39 -16.32
CA VAL A 203 10.77 -6.64 -15.43
C VAL A 203 10.20 -5.23 -15.30
N LEU A 204 9.96 -4.79 -14.07
CA LEU A 204 9.47 -3.45 -13.79
C LEU A 204 10.57 -2.62 -13.13
N THR A 205 10.81 -1.44 -13.69
CA THR A 205 11.66 -0.40 -13.10
C THR A 205 10.79 0.60 -12.34
N ASP A 206 11.42 1.63 -11.80
CA ASP A 206 10.74 2.79 -11.21
C ASP A 206 9.95 3.62 -12.23
N GLN A 207 10.20 3.46 -13.54
CA GLN A 207 9.57 4.27 -14.60
C GLN A 207 9.01 3.46 -15.78
N ALA A 208 9.47 2.24 -16.03
CA ALA A 208 9.19 1.50 -17.27
C ALA A 208 8.97 0.00 -17.05
N ALA A 209 8.40 -0.64 -18.06
CA ALA A 209 8.21 -2.08 -18.11
C ALA A 209 8.99 -2.68 -19.29
N TYR A 210 9.69 -3.77 -19.01
CA TYR A 210 10.50 -4.53 -19.96
C TYR A 210 10.06 -5.98 -19.99
N VAL A 211 10.19 -6.61 -21.15
CA VAL A 211 9.94 -8.04 -21.35
C VAL A 211 11.25 -8.70 -21.75
N ILE A 212 11.59 -9.78 -21.04
CA ILE A 212 12.68 -10.69 -21.41
C ILE A 212 12.07 -11.96 -21.98
N GLN A 213 12.51 -12.37 -23.16
CA GLN A 213 12.06 -13.59 -23.84
C GLN A 213 13.24 -14.40 -24.34
N TYR A 214 13.15 -15.72 -24.24
CA TYR A 214 14.13 -16.63 -24.81
C TYR A 214 14.06 -16.61 -26.33
N VAL A 215 15.19 -16.36 -27.00
CA VAL A 215 15.30 -16.37 -28.47
C VAL A 215 16.30 -17.40 -29.00
N GLY A 216 17.14 -17.96 -28.12
CA GLY A 216 18.10 -19.03 -28.44
C GLY A 216 19.49 -18.54 -28.83
N PRO A 217 20.50 -19.44 -28.88
CA PRO A 217 21.89 -19.06 -29.18
C PRO A 217 22.04 -18.41 -30.57
N PRO A 218 22.98 -17.45 -30.76
CA PRO A 218 24.00 -17.01 -29.81
C PRO A 218 23.50 -15.96 -28.78
N PHE A 219 22.31 -15.40 -28.98
CA PHE A 219 21.73 -14.41 -28.08
C PHE A 219 20.64 -15.07 -27.24
N THR A 220 20.99 -15.76 -26.15
CA THR A 220 20.06 -16.59 -25.36
C THR A 220 18.70 -15.92 -25.10
N PHE A 221 18.71 -14.64 -24.71
CA PHE A 221 17.51 -13.85 -24.44
C PHE A 221 17.51 -12.54 -25.25
N SER A 222 16.30 -12.04 -25.51
CA SER A 222 16.03 -10.70 -26.01
C SER A 222 15.32 -9.88 -24.95
N VAL A 223 15.68 -8.60 -24.82
CA VAL A 223 15.06 -7.64 -23.91
C VAL A 223 14.41 -6.54 -24.73
N ARG A 224 13.14 -6.25 -24.45
CA ARG A 224 12.38 -5.19 -25.13
C ARG A 224 11.57 -4.37 -24.15
N GLN A 225 11.64 -3.06 -24.26
CA GLN A 225 10.74 -2.17 -23.54
C GLN A 225 9.31 -2.29 -24.08
N VAL A 226 8.34 -2.44 -23.19
CA VAL A 226 6.92 -2.60 -23.53
C VAL A 226 6.03 -1.52 -22.93
N GLY A 227 6.56 -0.69 -22.03
CA GLY A 227 5.86 0.46 -21.46
C GLY A 227 6.81 1.52 -20.91
N THR A 228 6.31 2.75 -20.85
CA THR A 228 6.92 3.93 -20.22
C THR A 228 5.93 4.54 -19.22
N ASN A 229 6.42 5.28 -18.23
CA ASN A 229 5.63 5.92 -17.16
C ASN A 229 4.68 4.95 -16.43
N CYS A 230 5.13 3.73 -16.19
CA CYS A 230 4.34 2.64 -15.60
C CYS A 230 5.14 1.86 -14.55
N GLY A 231 6.03 2.54 -13.84
CA GLY A 231 6.91 1.91 -12.84
C GLY A 231 6.17 1.34 -11.64
N CYS A 232 6.78 0.35 -10.99
CA CYS A 232 6.18 -0.37 -9.86
C CYS A 232 6.51 0.29 -8.52
N ILE A 233 5.54 0.31 -7.60
CA ILE A 233 5.71 0.92 -6.27
C ILE A 233 6.62 0.12 -5.32
N GLY A 234 6.78 -1.18 -5.53
CA GLY A 234 7.58 -2.04 -4.66
C GLY A 234 7.84 -3.42 -5.26
N GLN A 235 8.88 -4.10 -4.77
CA GLN A 235 9.34 -5.39 -5.32
C GLN A 235 8.25 -6.45 -5.37
N HIS A 236 7.36 -6.48 -4.38
CA HIS A 236 6.27 -7.44 -4.30
C HIS A 236 4.92 -6.86 -4.73
N ALA A 237 4.88 -5.64 -5.28
CA ALA A 237 3.64 -4.99 -5.70
C ALA A 237 3.23 -5.35 -7.14
N MET A 238 3.67 -6.51 -7.64
CA MET A 238 3.31 -7.07 -8.94
C MET A 238 2.98 -8.56 -8.82
N ILE A 239 2.02 -9.04 -9.61
CA ILE A 239 1.60 -10.44 -9.61
C ILE A 239 1.10 -10.87 -10.99
N TYR A 240 1.44 -12.09 -11.40
CA TYR A 240 0.85 -12.71 -12.59
C TYR A 240 -0.46 -13.42 -12.22
N ALA A 241 -1.53 -13.12 -12.96
CA ALA A 241 -2.84 -13.70 -12.79
C ALA A 241 -3.53 -13.91 -14.14
N GLN A 242 -3.98 -15.14 -14.41
CA GLN A 242 -4.83 -15.53 -15.55
C GLN A 242 -4.46 -14.87 -16.91
N GLY A 243 -3.18 -14.87 -17.27
CA GLY A 243 -2.70 -14.38 -18.57
C GLY A 243 -2.18 -12.95 -18.59
N ALA A 244 -2.34 -12.18 -17.51
CA ALA A 244 -1.82 -10.83 -17.41
C ALA A 244 -0.99 -10.63 -16.13
N VAL A 245 -0.04 -9.72 -16.17
CA VAL A 245 0.65 -9.24 -14.97
C VAL A 245 -0.03 -7.96 -14.50
N PHE A 246 -0.35 -7.88 -13.21
CA PHE A 246 -0.98 -6.73 -12.57
C PHE A 246 -0.01 -6.12 -11.58
N TRP A 247 0.07 -4.78 -11.51
CA TRP A 247 0.90 -4.09 -10.52
C TRP A 247 0.33 -2.74 -10.10
N MET A 248 0.79 -2.29 -8.93
CA MET A 248 0.51 -0.95 -8.42
C MET A 248 1.61 0.02 -8.87
N GLY A 249 1.21 1.15 -9.43
CA GLY A 249 2.12 2.16 -9.97
C GLY A 249 2.73 3.06 -8.89
N PHE A 250 4.00 3.41 -9.02
CA PHE A 250 4.63 4.40 -8.11
C PHE A 250 4.03 5.79 -8.26
N GLY A 251 3.75 6.22 -9.50
CA GLY A 251 3.15 7.53 -9.81
C GLY A 251 1.63 7.61 -9.60
N GLY A 252 1.03 6.58 -8.99
CA GLY A 252 -0.42 6.41 -8.89
C GLY A 252 -0.99 5.45 -9.94
N GLY A 253 -2.19 4.96 -9.66
CA GLY A 253 -2.94 4.06 -10.54
C GLY A 253 -2.51 2.59 -10.46
N PHE A 254 -3.29 1.76 -11.17
CA PHE A 254 -3.08 0.33 -11.30
C PHE A 254 -2.85 -0.02 -12.76
N PHE A 255 -1.95 -0.96 -13.02
CA PHE A 255 -1.55 -1.31 -14.37
C PHE A 255 -1.67 -2.81 -14.61
N ALA A 256 -1.90 -3.17 -15.87
CA ALA A 256 -1.89 -4.54 -16.35
C ALA A 256 -1.05 -4.67 -17.62
N PHE A 257 -0.48 -5.86 -17.83
CA PHE A 257 0.23 -6.25 -19.04
C PHE A 257 -0.29 -7.61 -19.53
N ASP A 258 -1.00 -7.60 -20.65
CA ASP A 258 -1.53 -8.78 -21.36
C ASP A 258 -0.98 -8.88 -22.80
N GLY A 259 0.16 -8.26 -23.04
CA GLY A 259 0.78 -8.07 -24.37
C GLY A 259 1.10 -6.59 -24.65
N THR A 260 0.32 -5.69 -24.06
CA THR A 260 0.57 -4.24 -24.03
C THR A 260 0.34 -3.72 -22.61
N VAL A 261 1.10 -2.71 -22.18
CA VAL A 261 0.86 -2.07 -20.89
C VAL A 261 -0.39 -1.18 -20.96
N LYS A 262 -1.32 -1.37 -20.02
CA LYS A 262 -2.54 -0.57 -19.90
C LYS A 262 -2.76 -0.16 -18.43
N GLN A 263 -3.22 1.07 -18.22
CA GLN A 263 -3.76 1.49 -16.93
C GLN A 263 -5.16 0.90 -16.77
N ILE A 264 -5.44 0.32 -15.62
CA ILE A 264 -6.73 -0.28 -15.29
C ILE A 264 -7.66 0.83 -14.79
N PRO A 265 -8.83 1.03 -15.41
CA PRO A 265 -9.82 1.96 -14.88
C PRO A 265 -10.20 1.56 -13.45
N SER A 266 -10.05 2.49 -12.51
CA SER A 266 -10.34 2.21 -11.10
C SER A 266 -11.13 3.35 -10.46
N LEU A 267 -12.16 2.97 -9.71
CA LEU A 267 -13.02 3.91 -8.98
C LEU A 267 -12.45 4.27 -7.60
N VAL A 268 -11.39 3.58 -7.20
CA VAL A 268 -10.78 3.65 -5.86
C VAL A 268 -9.38 4.29 -5.89
N GLU A 269 -8.91 4.74 -7.05
CA GLU A 269 -7.59 5.37 -7.21
C GLU A 269 -7.40 6.54 -6.26
N ASP A 270 -8.34 7.49 -6.25
CA ASP A 270 -8.24 8.66 -5.38
C ASP A 270 -8.19 8.27 -3.89
N PHE A 271 -9.00 7.28 -3.49
CA PHE A 271 -9.02 6.77 -2.12
C PHE A 271 -7.69 6.15 -1.69
N VAL A 272 -7.02 5.44 -2.60
CA VAL A 272 -5.77 4.72 -2.33
C VAL A 272 -4.56 5.65 -2.40
N PHE A 273 -4.49 6.57 -3.37
CA PHE A 273 -3.28 7.32 -3.67
C PHE A 273 -3.26 8.76 -3.14
N THR A 274 -4.40 9.30 -2.69
CA THR A 274 -4.49 10.66 -2.15
C THR A 274 -4.95 10.67 -0.68
N THR A 275 -4.62 11.74 0.03
CA THR A 275 -5.04 11.98 1.43
C THR A 275 -6.05 13.11 1.52
N THR A 276 -6.77 13.39 0.44
CA THR A 276 -7.73 14.51 0.37
C THR A 276 -9.08 14.07 0.91
N GLY A 277 -9.73 14.92 1.70
CA GLY A 277 -11.05 14.61 2.29
C GLY A 277 -10.98 13.44 3.26
N ASP A 278 -11.80 12.41 3.03
CA ASP A 278 -11.89 11.20 3.87
C ASP A 278 -10.96 10.07 3.37
N ASN A 279 -10.14 10.33 2.34
CA ASN A 279 -9.23 9.34 1.79
C ASN A 279 -8.07 9.07 2.75
N LEU A 280 -7.73 7.80 2.93
CA LEU A 280 -6.67 7.39 3.85
C LEU A 280 -5.28 7.52 3.22
N GLY A 281 -5.21 7.39 1.90
CA GLY A 281 -3.97 7.45 1.11
C GLY A 281 -2.98 6.34 1.45
N ILE A 282 -1.96 6.20 0.60
CA ILE A 282 -0.84 5.28 0.80
C ILE A 282 0.34 6.01 1.45
N ASN A 283 1.08 5.32 2.31
CA ASN A 283 2.35 5.82 2.80
C ASN A 283 3.46 5.51 1.79
N TYR A 284 3.90 6.52 1.05
CA TYR A 284 4.98 6.40 0.07
C TYR A 284 6.35 6.07 0.72
N ASP A 285 6.58 6.43 1.97
CA ASP A 285 7.82 6.06 2.70
C ASP A 285 7.84 4.56 3.06
N ALA A 286 6.66 3.95 3.21
CA ALA A 286 6.46 2.52 3.42
C ALA A 286 5.99 1.81 2.13
N SER A 287 6.17 2.40 0.96
CA SER A 287 5.74 1.85 -0.33
C SER A 287 6.32 0.45 -0.60
N GLN A 288 7.57 0.20 -0.19
CA GLN A 288 8.29 -1.04 -0.47
C GLN A 288 7.74 -2.29 0.23
N ILE A 289 6.88 -2.14 1.26
CA ILE A 289 6.19 -3.27 1.91
C ILE A 289 4.85 -3.61 1.25
N THR A 290 4.47 -2.91 0.17
CA THR A 290 3.27 -3.22 -0.61
C THR A 290 3.38 -4.62 -1.22
N TYR A 291 2.33 -5.41 -1.09
CA TYR A 291 2.31 -6.81 -1.52
C TYR A 291 1.08 -7.11 -2.38
N ALA A 292 1.32 -7.49 -3.63
CA ALA A 292 0.31 -7.94 -4.57
C ALA A 292 0.05 -9.45 -4.41
N TYR A 293 -1.18 -9.86 -4.61
CA TYR A 293 -1.58 -11.27 -4.54
C TYR A 293 -2.68 -11.58 -5.55
N HIS A 294 -2.76 -12.86 -5.90
CA HIS A 294 -3.81 -13.42 -6.73
C HIS A 294 -4.62 -14.41 -5.90
N ASN A 295 -5.94 -14.32 -5.99
CA ASN A 295 -6.87 -15.27 -5.40
C ASN A 295 -7.63 -15.96 -6.54
N SER A 296 -7.11 -17.12 -6.94
CA SER A 296 -7.67 -17.89 -8.06
C SER A 296 -9.09 -18.38 -7.83
N LEU A 297 -9.50 -18.56 -6.56
CA LEU A 297 -10.82 -19.06 -6.20
C LEU A 297 -11.94 -18.07 -6.56
N TYR A 298 -11.63 -16.77 -6.57
CA TYR A 298 -12.60 -15.70 -6.80
C TYR A 298 -12.29 -14.81 -8.02
N ASN A 299 -11.21 -15.11 -8.76
CA ASN A 299 -10.74 -14.32 -9.89
C ASN A 299 -10.37 -12.88 -9.48
N GLU A 300 -9.59 -12.76 -8.41
CA GLU A 300 -9.22 -11.48 -7.83
C GLU A 300 -7.71 -11.28 -7.83
N VAL A 301 -7.31 -10.04 -8.05
CA VAL A 301 -5.99 -9.54 -7.70
C VAL A 301 -6.14 -8.51 -6.60
N GLY A 302 -5.35 -8.62 -5.55
CA GLY A 302 -5.33 -7.62 -4.48
C GLY A 302 -3.96 -7.04 -4.22
N PHE A 303 -3.94 -5.86 -3.62
CA PHE A 303 -2.74 -5.15 -3.19
C PHE A 303 -2.92 -4.75 -1.73
N ASN A 304 -2.07 -5.29 -0.87
CA ASN A 304 -2.01 -4.88 0.53
C ASN A 304 -0.97 -3.77 0.67
N TYR A 305 -1.32 -2.70 1.39
CA TYR A 305 -0.49 -1.51 1.55
C TYR A 305 -0.64 -0.89 2.93
N ALA A 306 0.28 0.01 3.28
CA ALA A 306 0.20 0.83 4.48
C ALA A 306 -0.50 2.14 4.17
N GLN A 307 -1.52 2.51 4.95
CA GLN A 307 -2.14 3.83 4.81
C GLN A 307 -1.14 4.96 5.15
N ALA A 308 -1.40 6.20 4.74
CA ALA A 308 -0.48 7.34 4.87
C ALA A 308 0.10 7.55 6.29
N THR A 309 -0.67 7.22 7.33
CA THR A 309 -0.26 7.35 8.74
C THR A 309 0.32 6.08 9.36
N SER A 310 0.33 4.96 8.63
CA SER A 310 0.85 3.67 9.08
C SER A 310 2.23 3.39 8.50
N SER A 311 3.08 2.76 9.30
CA SER A 311 4.39 2.26 8.86
C SER A 311 4.37 0.77 8.51
N GLN A 312 3.21 0.11 8.59
CA GLN A 312 3.01 -1.32 8.35
C GLN A 312 1.72 -1.55 7.56
N VAL A 313 1.64 -2.65 6.83
CA VAL A 313 0.46 -2.99 6.02
C VAL A 313 -0.78 -3.10 6.92
N ASP A 314 -1.82 -2.35 6.58
CA ASP A 314 -3.09 -2.30 7.33
C ASP A 314 -4.32 -2.10 6.45
N ARG A 315 -4.12 -1.91 5.13
CA ARG A 315 -5.17 -1.77 4.14
C ARG A 315 -4.98 -2.77 3.01
N ASN A 316 -6.07 -3.10 2.34
CA ASN A 316 -6.05 -3.83 1.10
C ASN A 316 -7.02 -3.22 0.09
N VAL A 317 -6.68 -3.35 -1.18
CA VAL A 317 -7.55 -3.06 -2.31
C VAL A 317 -7.60 -4.29 -3.19
N VAL A 318 -8.79 -4.66 -3.66
CA VAL A 318 -9.04 -5.87 -4.42
C VAL A 318 -9.77 -5.52 -5.70
N TYR A 319 -9.32 -6.11 -6.80
CA TYR A 319 -9.91 -5.99 -8.12
C TYR A 319 -10.34 -7.37 -8.62
N ASN A 320 -11.62 -7.52 -8.90
CA ASN A 320 -12.13 -8.69 -9.60
C ASN A 320 -12.05 -8.44 -11.11
N PHE A 321 -11.14 -9.14 -11.79
CA PHE A 321 -10.87 -8.91 -13.22
C PHE A 321 -11.89 -9.58 -14.15
N VAL A 322 -12.84 -10.37 -13.63
CA VAL A 322 -13.97 -10.91 -14.41
C VAL A 322 -15.17 -9.97 -14.30
N GLU A 323 -15.49 -9.51 -13.09
CA GLU A 323 -16.62 -8.62 -12.84
C GLU A 323 -16.30 -7.14 -13.10
N ASN A 324 -15.02 -6.79 -13.19
CA ASN A 324 -14.52 -5.41 -13.29
C ASN A 324 -14.94 -4.52 -12.10
N THR A 325 -14.92 -5.09 -10.90
CA THR A 325 -15.32 -4.42 -9.66
C THR A 325 -14.13 -4.23 -8.73
N TRP A 326 -14.18 -3.14 -7.96
CA TRP A 326 -13.15 -2.77 -6.98
C TRP A 326 -13.73 -2.78 -5.57
N ALA A 327 -12.97 -3.29 -4.63
CA ALA A 327 -13.29 -3.26 -3.20
C ALA A 327 -12.07 -2.78 -2.40
N VAL A 328 -12.32 -2.04 -1.33
CA VAL A 328 -11.30 -1.63 -0.36
C VAL A 328 -11.60 -2.28 0.98
N GLY A 329 -10.56 -2.58 1.74
CA GLY A 329 -10.70 -3.25 3.04
C GLY A 329 -9.56 -2.93 3.99
N THR A 330 -9.61 -3.60 5.14
CA THR A 330 -8.72 -3.35 6.28
C THR A 330 -7.89 -4.59 6.63
N LEU A 331 -7.81 -5.58 5.73
CA LEU A 331 -7.02 -6.77 5.97
C LEU A 331 -5.52 -6.44 5.87
N ALA A 332 -4.79 -6.71 6.94
CA ALA A 332 -3.39 -6.37 7.10
C ALA A 332 -2.44 -7.50 6.64
N ARG A 333 -2.64 -8.05 5.43
CA ARG A 333 -1.84 -9.20 4.95
C ARG A 333 -0.51 -8.75 4.37
N THR A 334 0.60 -9.24 4.92
CA THR A 334 1.96 -8.84 4.52
C THR A 334 2.60 -9.72 3.47
N THR A 335 2.18 -10.99 3.38
CA THR A 335 2.53 -11.89 2.29
C THR A 335 1.34 -12.77 1.96
N TYR A 336 1.32 -13.35 0.76
CA TYR A 336 0.25 -14.22 0.30
C TYR A 336 0.78 -15.30 -0.64
N ASN A 337 0.21 -16.49 -0.58
CA ASN A 337 0.42 -17.57 -1.53
C ASN A 337 -0.95 -18.16 -1.90
N ASP A 338 -1.25 -18.19 -3.20
CA ASP A 338 -2.53 -18.66 -3.74
C ASP A 338 -2.71 -20.17 -3.52
N ALA A 339 -3.95 -20.65 -3.67
CA ALA A 339 -4.23 -22.07 -3.71
C ALA A 339 -3.47 -22.75 -4.86
N GLY A 340 -2.97 -23.94 -4.61
CA GLY A 340 -2.11 -24.66 -5.56
C GLY A 340 -1.79 -26.06 -5.05
N THR A 341 -0.63 -26.22 -4.40
CA THR A 341 -0.30 -27.50 -3.74
C THR A 341 -1.23 -27.77 -2.55
N PHE A 342 -1.68 -26.71 -1.89
CA PHE A 342 -2.70 -26.76 -0.85
C PHE A 342 -4.02 -26.22 -1.37
N ASN A 343 -5.12 -26.70 -0.79
CA ASN A 343 -6.48 -26.36 -1.24
C ASN A 343 -6.91 -24.93 -0.94
N LEU A 344 -6.30 -24.30 0.06
CA LEU A 344 -6.63 -22.94 0.50
C LEU A 344 -5.43 -22.03 0.24
N PRO A 345 -5.69 -20.75 -0.06
CA PRO A 345 -4.65 -19.75 -0.06
C PRO A 345 -4.22 -19.39 1.37
N TYR A 346 -2.98 -18.95 1.51
CA TYR A 346 -2.39 -18.63 2.80
C TYR A 346 -1.74 -17.26 2.80
N ALA A 347 -1.87 -16.57 3.92
CA ALA A 347 -1.30 -15.25 4.10
C ALA A 347 -0.58 -15.13 5.44
N THR A 348 0.29 -14.13 5.55
CA THR A 348 0.87 -13.72 6.83
C THR A 348 0.41 -12.33 7.22
N GLN A 349 0.45 -12.03 8.51
CA GLN A 349 0.24 -10.69 9.05
C GLN A 349 1.36 -10.38 10.03
N TYR A 350 2.08 -9.30 9.80
CA TYR A 350 3.08 -8.81 10.74
C TYR A 350 2.47 -7.91 11.81
N ASN A 351 2.86 -8.14 13.07
CA ASN A 351 2.53 -7.27 14.19
C ASN A 351 3.82 -6.78 14.85
N ARG A 352 4.08 -5.46 14.76
CA ARG A 352 5.28 -4.82 15.29
C ARG A 352 5.44 -4.96 16.81
N THR A 353 4.36 -5.09 17.57
CA THR A 353 4.40 -5.19 19.04
C THR A 353 4.17 -6.60 19.56
N GLY A 354 3.91 -7.56 18.66
CA GLY A 354 3.70 -8.94 19.01
C GLY A 354 4.99 -9.63 19.45
N THR A 355 4.88 -10.59 20.38
CA THR A 355 5.98 -11.46 20.77
C THR A 355 5.82 -12.80 20.06
N PRO A 356 6.83 -13.29 19.31
CA PRO A 356 6.76 -14.61 18.69
C PRO A 356 6.55 -15.71 19.73
N THR A 357 5.57 -16.58 19.50
CA THR A 357 5.23 -17.68 20.43
C THR A 357 5.56 -19.07 19.87
N PHE A 358 5.86 -19.17 18.57
CA PHE A 358 6.16 -20.43 17.90
C PHE A 358 7.32 -20.28 16.90
N PRO A 359 8.35 -21.15 16.95
CA PRO A 359 8.64 -22.07 18.05
C PRO A 359 8.93 -21.30 19.36
N THR A 360 8.84 -21.96 20.52
CA THR A 360 9.18 -21.32 21.79
C THR A 360 10.68 -21.04 21.85
N ILE A 361 11.06 -19.75 21.87
CA ILE A 361 12.44 -19.31 21.94
C ILE A 361 12.67 -18.66 23.32
N ASN A 362 13.61 -19.20 24.10
CA ASN A 362 13.91 -18.65 25.41
C ASN A 362 14.63 -17.29 25.27
N GLY A 363 14.16 -16.27 25.98
CA GLY A 363 14.69 -14.89 25.89
C GLY A 363 14.16 -14.06 24.71
N VAL A 364 13.15 -14.54 23.98
CA VAL A 364 12.51 -13.77 22.91
C VAL A 364 11.79 -12.54 23.48
N SER A 365 11.95 -11.39 22.83
CA SER A 365 11.24 -10.15 23.14
C SER A 365 10.42 -9.68 21.93
N ASN A 366 9.57 -8.68 22.12
CA ASN A 366 8.80 -8.05 21.04
C ASN A 366 9.61 -7.05 20.19
N SER A 367 10.94 -6.98 20.36
CA SER A 367 11.79 -5.97 19.69
C SER A 367 11.69 -5.98 18.16
N TYR A 368 11.40 -7.14 17.55
CA TYR A 368 11.29 -7.32 16.10
C TYR A 368 9.88 -7.71 15.65
N GLY A 369 8.89 -7.55 16.53
CA GLY A 369 7.52 -7.98 16.28
C GLY A 369 7.37 -9.50 16.09
N SER A 370 6.22 -9.89 15.55
CA SER A 370 5.87 -11.28 15.27
C SER A 370 4.96 -11.37 14.05
N SER A 371 5.10 -12.43 13.25
CA SER A 371 4.16 -12.73 12.16
C SER A 371 3.18 -13.83 12.56
N LYS A 372 1.91 -13.65 12.19
CA LYS A 372 0.87 -14.67 12.27
C LYS A 372 0.60 -15.25 10.90
N TYR A 373 0.26 -16.52 10.85
CA TYR A 373 -0.14 -17.24 9.64
C TYR A 373 -1.66 -17.41 9.61
N TRP A 374 -2.24 -17.24 8.43
CA TRP A 374 -3.68 -17.27 8.22
C TRP A 374 -4.05 -18.12 7.01
N ALA A 375 -4.97 -19.08 7.20
CA ALA A 375 -5.70 -19.70 6.11
C ALA A 375 -6.79 -18.73 5.63
N GLN A 376 -6.73 -18.35 4.35
CA GLN A 376 -7.73 -17.48 3.75
C GLN A 376 -8.90 -18.32 3.21
N GLU A 377 -9.99 -17.64 2.86
CA GLU A 377 -11.20 -18.25 2.27
C GLU A 377 -11.85 -19.34 3.13
N THR A 378 -11.76 -19.19 4.45
CA THR A 378 -12.39 -20.10 5.42
C THR A 378 -13.31 -19.32 6.36
N GLY A 379 -14.60 -19.67 6.32
CA GLY A 379 -15.61 -19.03 7.16
C GLY A 379 -15.82 -17.55 6.81
N VAL A 380 -16.36 -16.81 7.78
CA VAL A 380 -16.74 -15.38 7.62
C VAL A 380 -16.04 -14.45 8.63
N ASN A 381 -15.16 -15.01 9.46
CA ASN A 381 -14.42 -14.31 10.52
C ASN A 381 -12.91 -14.55 10.37
N GLU A 382 -12.10 -13.67 10.97
CA GLU A 382 -10.70 -13.98 11.25
C GLU A 382 -10.61 -14.87 12.49
N VAL A 383 -10.25 -16.13 12.31
CA VAL A 383 -10.08 -17.09 13.41
C VAL A 383 -8.60 -17.32 13.67
N ASP A 384 -8.12 -16.93 14.85
CA ASP A 384 -6.71 -17.12 15.22
C ASP A 384 -6.38 -18.60 15.53
N ALA A 385 -5.10 -18.90 15.72
CA ALA A 385 -4.65 -20.28 16.02
C ALA A 385 -5.20 -20.86 17.35
N ASN A 386 -5.73 -20.01 18.24
CA ASN A 386 -6.38 -20.43 19.49
C ASN A 386 -7.90 -20.59 19.33
N GLY A 387 -8.45 -20.35 18.14
CA GLY A 387 -9.88 -20.40 17.87
C GLY A 387 -10.65 -19.12 18.21
N ASN A 388 -9.97 -18.02 18.53
CA ASN A 388 -10.65 -16.74 18.78
C ASN A 388 -11.10 -16.13 17.45
N ALA A 389 -12.41 -15.91 17.30
CA ALA A 389 -13.01 -15.27 16.14
C ALA A 389 -13.04 -13.74 16.32
N THR A 390 -12.59 -13.02 15.28
CA THR A 390 -12.70 -11.57 15.15
C THR A 390 -13.54 -11.25 13.90
N ALA A 391 -14.47 -10.30 14.03
CA ALA A 391 -15.36 -9.92 12.96
C ALA A 391 -14.60 -9.21 11.83
N ILE A 392 -14.86 -9.60 10.59
CA ILE A 392 -14.44 -8.84 9.41
C ILE A 392 -15.56 -7.86 9.09
N ALA A 393 -15.42 -6.63 9.60
CA ALA A 393 -16.40 -5.59 9.34
C ALA A 393 -16.39 -5.20 7.85
N SER A 394 -17.55 -5.18 7.23
CA SER A 394 -17.71 -4.77 5.85
C SER A 394 -18.97 -3.94 5.68
N TYR A 395 -18.99 -3.09 4.65
CA TYR A 395 -20.19 -2.37 4.29
C TYR A 395 -20.23 -2.09 2.79
N ILE A 396 -21.45 -1.92 2.29
CA ILE A 396 -21.71 -1.35 0.97
C ILE A 396 -22.58 -0.12 1.18
N LYS A 397 -22.21 1.00 0.54
CA LYS A 397 -23.02 2.22 0.50
C LYS A 397 -23.38 2.52 -0.95
N SER A 398 -24.65 2.75 -1.22
CA SER A 398 -25.13 3.15 -2.55
C SER A 398 -24.80 4.62 -2.83
N GLY A 399 -24.83 5.00 -4.11
CA GLY A 399 -24.99 6.40 -4.49
C GLY A 399 -26.31 6.99 -4.00
N ASP A 400 -26.42 8.30 -4.13
CA ASP A 400 -27.64 9.05 -3.82
C ASP A 400 -28.71 8.78 -4.90
N TYR A 401 -29.91 8.42 -4.47
CA TYR A 401 -31.09 8.15 -5.29
C TYR A 401 -32.13 9.24 -5.07
N ASP A 402 -32.79 9.68 -6.14
CA ASP A 402 -33.87 10.68 -6.10
C ASP A 402 -35.21 10.12 -6.61
N ILE A 403 -36.29 10.89 -6.46
CA ILE A 403 -37.62 10.47 -6.92
C ILE A 403 -37.85 10.68 -8.42
N SER A 404 -37.00 11.46 -9.09
CA SER A 404 -37.18 11.84 -10.49
C SER A 404 -36.69 10.77 -11.47
N GLU A 405 -35.74 9.94 -11.04
CA GLU A 405 -35.22 8.77 -11.79
C GLU A 405 -36.29 7.71 -12.12
N GLN A 406 -37.49 7.76 -11.52
CA GLN A 406 -38.64 6.89 -11.88
C GLN A 406 -39.62 7.51 -12.89
N GLY A 407 -39.19 8.50 -13.67
CA GLY A 407 -40.01 9.11 -14.73
C GLY A 407 -41.05 10.12 -14.21
N LEU A 408 -40.94 10.54 -12.95
CA LEU A 408 -41.67 11.68 -12.42
C LEU A 408 -40.92 12.97 -12.77
N GLY A 409 -41.55 13.85 -13.55
CA GLY A 409 -40.95 15.14 -13.90
C GLY A 409 -40.77 16.06 -12.69
N GLY A 410 -39.62 16.75 -12.60
CA GLY A 410 -39.32 17.70 -11.53
C GLY A 410 -38.04 17.40 -10.76
N ASP A 411 -36.95 17.13 -11.48
CA ASP A 411 -35.60 16.95 -10.93
C ASP A 411 -35.24 18.09 -9.96
N GLY A 412 -34.80 17.71 -8.76
CA GLY A 412 -34.41 18.63 -7.68
C GLY A 412 -35.54 19.43 -7.00
N GLN A 413 -36.80 19.35 -7.46
CA GLN A 413 -37.91 20.14 -6.89
C GLN A 413 -38.73 19.38 -5.84
N LEU A 414 -38.81 18.06 -5.96
CA LEU A 414 -39.64 17.22 -5.12
C LEU A 414 -38.85 16.71 -3.91
N ILE A 415 -39.46 16.79 -2.73
CA ILE A 415 -38.94 16.13 -1.53
C ILE A 415 -39.54 14.73 -1.48
N MET A 416 -38.71 13.69 -1.56
CA MET A 416 -39.13 12.31 -1.39
C MET A 416 -39.45 12.03 0.07
N ARG A 417 -40.57 11.35 0.32
CA ARG A 417 -40.92 10.80 1.63
C ARG A 417 -40.76 9.29 1.57
N VAL A 418 -39.97 8.72 2.48
CA VAL A 418 -39.81 7.27 2.63
C VAL A 418 -40.61 6.82 3.86
N LYS A 419 -41.60 5.96 3.64
CA LYS A 419 -42.50 5.43 4.68
C LYS A 419 -42.06 4.09 5.24
N ARG A 420 -41.35 3.30 4.45
CA ARG A 420 -40.82 2.00 4.85
C ARG A 420 -39.83 1.52 3.81
N PHE A 421 -39.01 0.56 4.22
CA PHE A 421 -38.23 -0.25 3.30
C PHE A 421 -38.47 -1.73 3.59
N ILE A 422 -38.31 -2.53 2.54
CA ILE A 422 -38.38 -3.99 2.62
C ILE A 422 -36.96 -4.51 2.39
N PRO A 423 -36.31 -5.08 3.43
CA PRO A 423 -34.99 -5.67 3.27
C PRO A 423 -35.10 -6.98 2.47
N ASP A 424 -34.62 -6.98 1.23
CA ASP A 424 -34.68 -8.13 0.32
C ASP A 424 -33.38 -8.93 0.39
N PHE A 425 -33.12 -9.62 1.50
CA PHE A 425 -31.95 -10.49 1.61
C PHE A 425 -32.23 -11.85 0.96
N LYS A 426 -31.42 -12.24 -0.03
CA LYS A 426 -31.44 -13.59 -0.60
C LYS A 426 -30.87 -14.63 0.38
N SER A 427 -29.86 -14.21 1.15
CA SER A 427 -29.29 -14.95 2.27
C SER A 427 -28.92 -13.95 3.35
N LEU A 428 -29.19 -14.29 4.62
CA LEU A 428 -28.80 -13.51 5.79
C LEU A 428 -28.56 -14.49 6.94
N GLU A 429 -27.32 -14.59 7.37
CA GLU A 429 -26.87 -15.30 8.56
C GLU A 429 -26.37 -14.27 9.58
N GLY A 430 -26.75 -14.46 10.84
CA GLY A 430 -26.59 -13.42 11.87
C GLY A 430 -27.52 -12.23 11.62
N ASN A 431 -27.01 -11.02 11.85
CA ASN A 431 -27.74 -9.77 11.62
C ASN A 431 -27.04 -8.92 10.57
N ALA A 432 -27.80 -8.03 9.93
CA ALA A 432 -27.26 -6.96 9.11
C ALA A 432 -27.75 -5.62 9.64
N ARG A 433 -26.94 -4.57 9.56
CA ARG A 433 -27.34 -3.20 9.93
C ARG A 433 -27.61 -2.40 8.67
N ILE A 434 -28.80 -1.81 8.61
CA ILE A 434 -29.22 -0.93 7.52
C ILE A 434 -29.34 0.50 8.02
N THR A 435 -28.67 1.44 7.35
CA THR A 435 -28.74 2.88 7.62
C THR A 435 -29.12 3.61 6.34
N LEU A 436 -30.13 4.47 6.41
CA LEU A 436 -30.55 5.35 5.32
C LEU A 436 -30.02 6.76 5.57
N TYR A 437 -29.36 7.33 4.58
CA TYR A 437 -28.86 8.70 4.58
C TYR A 437 -29.76 9.55 3.69
N PHE A 438 -30.17 10.72 4.14
CA PHE A 438 -31.06 11.63 3.41
C PHE A 438 -30.39 12.98 3.23
N ARG A 439 -30.56 13.61 2.07
CA ARG A 439 -30.04 14.95 1.79
C ARG A 439 -31.10 15.80 1.08
N ASP A 440 -31.20 17.07 1.43
CA ASP A 440 -32.06 18.03 0.73
C ASP A 440 -31.31 18.73 -0.43
N TYR A 441 -29.98 18.85 -0.30
CA TYR A 441 -29.08 19.43 -1.29
C TYR A 441 -27.77 18.63 -1.34
N PRO A 442 -27.15 18.47 -2.51
CA PRO A 442 -25.92 17.67 -2.66
C PRO A 442 -24.73 18.16 -1.81
N ALA A 443 -24.66 19.46 -1.53
CA ALA A 443 -23.59 20.07 -0.72
C ALA A 443 -23.78 19.86 0.80
N ASN A 444 -24.92 19.35 1.23
CA ASN A 444 -25.14 19.07 2.65
C ASN A 444 -24.35 17.82 3.03
N ALA A 445 -23.31 17.99 3.85
CA ALA A 445 -22.54 16.86 4.38
C ALA A 445 -23.44 15.88 5.16
N ASP A 446 -23.08 14.60 5.15
CA ASP A 446 -23.66 13.58 6.03
C ASP A 446 -23.34 13.95 7.49
N SER A 447 -24.15 14.80 8.10
CA SER A 447 -23.95 15.15 9.51
C SER A 447 -24.48 14.03 10.40
N THR A 448 -23.63 13.56 11.33
CA THR A 448 -24.04 12.92 12.61
C THR A 448 -25.27 13.63 13.17
N PRO A 449 -26.24 12.93 13.79
CA PRO A 449 -27.61 13.43 14.00
C PRO A 449 -27.62 14.85 14.57
N SER A 450 -27.62 15.81 13.66
CA SER A 450 -27.61 17.23 13.95
C SER A 450 -29.06 17.64 14.05
N THR A 451 -29.32 18.67 14.86
CA THR A 451 -30.63 19.16 15.30
C THR A 451 -31.50 19.74 14.17
N THR A 452 -31.30 19.33 12.91
CA THR A 452 -32.17 19.61 11.76
C THR A 452 -32.58 18.27 11.10
N PRO A 453 -33.88 18.04 10.81
CA PRO A 453 -34.46 16.69 10.74
C PRO A 453 -34.10 15.90 9.46
N PRO A 454 -34.01 14.56 9.51
CA PRO A 454 -32.76 13.87 9.80
C PRO A 454 -32.05 13.41 8.52
N LEU A 455 -30.76 13.74 8.41
CA LEU A 455 -29.90 13.28 7.31
C LEU A 455 -29.48 11.80 7.47
N ILE A 456 -29.73 11.16 8.61
CA ILE A 456 -29.35 9.76 8.89
C ILE A 456 -30.47 9.07 9.68
N THR A 457 -30.89 7.88 9.24
CA THR A 457 -31.99 7.09 9.82
C THR A 457 -31.57 5.64 9.96
N GLY A 458 -31.54 5.14 11.19
CA GLY A 458 -30.93 3.85 11.55
C GLY A 458 -29.76 4.07 12.54
N PRO A 459 -28.91 3.05 12.75
CA PRO A 459 -28.91 1.74 12.10
C PRO A 459 -30.07 0.85 12.57
N PHE A 460 -30.80 0.25 11.63
CA PHE A 460 -31.79 -0.78 11.89
C PHE A 460 -31.12 -2.14 11.87
N THR A 461 -31.30 -2.92 12.93
CA THR A 461 -30.85 -4.32 12.95
C THR A 461 -31.88 -5.18 12.22
N ILE A 462 -31.44 -5.84 11.16
CA ILE A 462 -32.25 -6.71 10.32
C ILE A 462 -31.89 -8.16 10.64
N THR A 463 -32.92 -8.96 10.89
CA THR A 463 -32.84 -10.42 11.06
C THR A 463 -33.50 -11.11 9.88
N SER A 464 -33.32 -12.42 9.74
CA SER A 464 -34.02 -13.22 8.72
C SER A 464 -35.56 -13.19 8.82
N SER A 465 -36.10 -12.81 9.98
CA SER A 465 -37.54 -12.66 10.21
C SER A 465 -38.09 -11.27 9.90
N THR A 466 -37.23 -10.29 9.65
CA THR A 466 -37.63 -8.89 9.43
C THR A 466 -38.28 -8.75 8.05
N THR A 467 -39.60 -8.59 8.02
CA THR A 467 -40.37 -8.47 6.76
C THR A 467 -40.40 -7.05 6.19
N LYS A 468 -40.43 -6.04 7.07
CA LYS A 468 -40.40 -4.62 6.72
C LYS A 468 -39.86 -3.82 7.89
N VAL A 469 -39.36 -2.63 7.59
CA VAL A 469 -39.03 -1.62 8.60
C VAL A 469 -39.78 -0.34 8.22
N ASP A 470 -40.68 0.09 9.12
CA ASP A 470 -41.41 1.34 8.94
C ASP A 470 -40.52 2.52 9.37
N THR A 471 -40.37 3.50 8.48
CA THR A 471 -39.60 4.72 8.73
C THR A 471 -40.47 5.94 8.38
N ARG A 472 -40.14 7.13 8.86
CA ARG A 472 -40.90 8.33 8.47
C ARG A 472 -39.97 9.50 8.28
N VAL A 473 -39.23 9.45 7.17
CA VAL A 473 -38.18 10.41 6.88
C VAL A 473 -38.37 10.97 5.47
N ARG A 474 -37.83 12.16 5.25
CA ARG A 474 -37.97 12.89 4.01
C ARG A 474 -36.62 13.51 3.64
N GLY A 475 -36.34 13.56 2.35
CA GLY A 475 -35.17 14.20 1.75
C GLY A 475 -35.35 14.26 0.24
N ARG A 476 -34.57 15.07 -0.46
CA ARG A 476 -34.58 15.04 -1.94
C ARG A 476 -33.81 13.83 -2.48
N GLN A 477 -32.76 13.43 -1.77
CA GLN A 477 -31.90 12.32 -2.08
C GLN A 477 -31.87 11.33 -0.92
N VAL A 478 -31.71 10.05 -1.22
CA VAL A 478 -31.47 8.99 -0.24
C VAL A 478 -30.33 8.07 -0.68
N SER A 479 -29.44 7.69 0.23
CA SER A 479 -28.48 6.60 0.02
C SER A 479 -28.63 5.55 1.12
N LEU A 480 -28.34 4.30 0.77
CA LEU A 480 -28.45 3.14 1.64
C LEU A 480 -27.05 2.65 1.99
N LYS A 481 -26.79 2.41 3.28
CA LYS A 481 -25.65 1.64 3.76
C LYS A 481 -26.13 0.34 4.39
N ILE A 482 -25.54 -0.78 3.97
CA ILE A 482 -25.71 -2.09 4.58
C ILE A 482 -24.35 -2.50 5.15
N GLU A 483 -24.29 -2.88 6.41
CA GLU A 483 -23.04 -3.24 7.10
C GLU A 483 -23.20 -4.47 8.01
N ASN A 484 -22.11 -5.23 8.14
CA ASN A 484 -21.91 -6.23 9.19
C ASN A 484 -20.75 -5.79 10.11
N THR A 485 -20.88 -6.06 11.40
CA THR A 485 -19.91 -5.58 12.41
C THR A 485 -19.61 -6.61 13.51
N ALA A 486 -20.39 -7.69 13.59
CA ALA A 486 -20.18 -8.77 14.54
C ALA A 486 -19.64 -10.02 13.85
N VAL A 487 -19.20 -10.98 14.67
CA VAL A 487 -18.79 -12.30 14.22
C VAL A 487 -20.00 -13.09 13.70
N ASP A 488 -19.76 -14.00 12.78
CA ASP A 488 -20.76 -14.91 12.22
C ASP A 488 -21.90 -14.19 11.46
N GLU A 489 -21.61 -13.02 10.91
CA GLU A 489 -22.53 -12.24 10.07
C GLU A 489 -22.13 -12.34 8.59
N THR A 490 -23.03 -12.84 7.75
CA THR A 490 -22.86 -12.83 6.29
C THR A 490 -24.20 -12.64 5.59
N TRP A 491 -24.18 -11.99 4.43
CA TRP A 491 -25.41 -11.65 3.73
C TRP A 491 -25.21 -11.51 2.22
N ARG A 492 -26.28 -11.81 1.49
CA ARG A 492 -26.42 -11.51 0.06
C ARG A 492 -27.68 -10.70 -0.13
N TYR A 493 -27.50 -9.45 -0.52
CA TYR A 493 -28.62 -8.54 -0.75
C TYR A 493 -29.18 -8.69 -2.17
N GLY A 494 -30.51 -8.61 -2.26
CA GLY A 494 -31.27 -8.57 -3.49
C GLY A 494 -31.51 -7.14 -3.95
N THR A 495 -32.75 -6.81 -4.31
CA THR A 495 -33.08 -5.50 -4.84
C THR A 495 -33.63 -4.59 -3.75
N LEU A 496 -33.11 -3.36 -3.66
CA LEU A 496 -33.65 -2.37 -2.74
C LEU A 496 -35.10 -2.01 -3.09
N ARG A 497 -35.99 -2.09 -2.09
CA ARG A 497 -37.38 -1.68 -2.20
C ARG A 497 -37.71 -0.63 -1.13
N LEU A 498 -37.92 0.59 -1.57
CA LEU A 498 -38.37 1.71 -0.74
C LEU A 498 -39.82 2.06 -1.10
N ASP A 499 -40.65 2.30 -0.09
CA ASP A 499 -41.98 2.87 -0.26
C ASP A 499 -41.86 4.40 -0.25
N ILE A 500 -41.88 4.99 -1.44
CA ILE A 500 -41.58 6.40 -1.69
C ILE A 500 -42.82 7.15 -2.18
N GLU A 501 -43.00 8.39 -1.69
CA GLU A 501 -44.07 9.29 -2.14
C GLU A 501 -43.53 10.70 -2.39
N ALA A 502 -44.11 11.40 -3.36
CA ALA A 502 -43.82 12.81 -3.60
C ALA A 502 -44.36 13.67 -2.45
N GLY A 503 -43.47 14.37 -1.75
CA GLY A 503 -43.78 15.38 -0.77
C GLY A 503 -44.07 16.75 -1.38
N GLY A 504 -44.39 17.72 -0.51
CA GLY A 504 -44.60 19.11 -0.94
C GLY A 504 -43.35 19.73 -1.56
N ARG A 505 -43.56 20.65 -2.50
CA ARG A 505 -42.52 21.49 -3.11
C ARG A 505 -42.14 22.57 -2.09
N ARG A 506 -40.85 22.77 -1.84
CA ARG A 506 -40.35 23.88 -1.03
C ARG A 506 -39.25 24.61 -1.77
#